data_AF-A0A939E2Y9-F1
#
_entry.id   AF-A0A939E2Y9-F1
#
_cell.length_a   1.000
_cell.length_b   1.000
_cell.length_c   1.000
_cell.angle_alpha   90.00
_cell.angle_beta   90.00
_cell.angle_gamma   90.00
#
_symmetry.space_group_name_H-M   'P 1'
#
loop_
_entity.id
_entity.type
_entity.pdbx_description
1 polymer ?
#
loop_
_entity_poly.entity_id
_entity_poly.type
_entity_poly.pdbx_seq_one_letter_code
_entity_poly.pdbx_strand_id
1 'polypeptide(L)'
;MTAPGMHPRKSGPKPAFSLEDVINAAIDLGVAEFSITSVARVLGVKPPSVYRVVESRDDLLMLCFKRAASTMVLPDSSLNWVEMIRWYHQQLWKVTGEFPGIARAILASPGSHVVFQDYLLEFSRKMKASGMPHNEKAVYFGIDLIGKIVLVSRLVQETASDKRAMDKATQQLAKLATSPEQTVPTLDPAKNEEMMNEQIEFVISGLKAMTGDK
;
A
#
# COMPACT_ATOMS: atom_id res chain seq x y z
N MET A 1 52.00 -35.57 14.68
CA MET A 1 50.60 -35.97 14.40
C MET A 1 49.89 -34.74 13.86
N THR A 2 49.72 -34.64 12.55
CA THR A 2 49.19 -33.46 11.86
C THR A 2 47.73 -33.74 11.46
N ALA A 3 46.81 -32.86 11.84
CA ALA A 3 45.37 -33.01 11.58
C ALA A 3 45.05 -32.85 10.07
N PRO A 4 44.02 -33.53 9.53
CA PRO A 4 43.64 -33.39 8.12
C PRO A 4 42.94 -32.05 7.88
N GLY A 5 43.34 -31.33 6.83
CA GLY A 5 42.74 -30.08 6.40
C GLY A 5 41.30 -30.27 5.92
N MET A 6 40.40 -29.45 6.46
CA MET A 6 39.01 -29.33 5.99
C MET A 6 39.01 -28.55 4.66
N HIS A 7 38.75 -29.24 3.56
CA HIS A 7 38.55 -28.58 2.27
C HIS A 7 37.23 -27.79 2.28
N PRO A 8 37.24 -26.49 1.95
CA PRO A 8 36.01 -25.74 1.76
C PRO A 8 35.26 -26.31 0.55
N ARG A 9 33.99 -26.69 0.75
CA ARG A 9 33.10 -27.05 -0.37
C ARG A 9 33.00 -25.84 -1.29
N LYS A 10 33.43 -26.00 -2.54
CA LYS A 10 33.22 -25.02 -3.61
C LYS A 10 31.72 -24.74 -3.70
N SER A 11 31.30 -23.55 -3.29
CA SER A 11 29.95 -23.05 -3.55
C SER A 11 29.72 -23.06 -5.06
N GLY A 12 28.61 -23.63 -5.50
CA GLY A 12 28.26 -23.69 -6.93
C GLY A 12 28.13 -22.29 -7.55
N PRO A 13 27.95 -22.21 -8.88
CA PRO A 13 27.69 -20.94 -9.56
C PRO A 13 26.55 -20.20 -8.85
N LYS A 14 26.70 -18.89 -8.60
CA LYS A 14 25.61 -18.07 -8.04
C LYS A 14 24.34 -18.32 -8.88
N PRO A 15 23.18 -18.55 -8.24
CA PRO A 15 21.90 -18.59 -8.96
C PRO A 15 21.78 -17.39 -9.88
N ALA A 16 21.24 -17.58 -11.08
CA ALA A 16 21.09 -16.51 -12.07
C ALA A 16 20.24 -15.34 -11.55
N PHE A 17 19.37 -15.60 -10.57
CA PHE A 17 18.54 -14.62 -9.86
C PHE A 17 18.15 -15.17 -8.47
N SER A 18 17.74 -14.28 -7.57
CA SER A 18 17.31 -14.53 -6.20
C SER A 18 15.80 -14.29 -6.02
N LEU A 19 15.25 -14.65 -4.85
CA LEU A 19 13.87 -14.31 -4.48
C LEU A 19 13.63 -12.79 -4.51
N GLU A 20 14.61 -12.03 -4.04
CA GLU A 20 14.59 -10.57 -4.03
C GLU A 20 14.47 -9.99 -5.44
N ASP A 21 15.18 -10.57 -6.42
CA ASP A 21 15.07 -10.15 -7.82
C ASP A 21 13.67 -10.40 -8.39
N VAL A 22 13.01 -11.51 -7.99
CA VAL A 22 11.63 -11.80 -8.39
C VAL A 22 10.64 -10.82 -7.76
N ILE A 23 10.80 -10.51 -6.47
CA ILE A 23 9.95 -9.54 -5.76
C ILE A 23 10.09 -8.15 -6.38
N ASN A 24 11.32 -7.68 -6.60
CA ASN A 24 11.58 -6.37 -7.19
C ASN A 24 11.00 -6.28 -8.61
N ALA A 25 11.24 -7.30 -9.45
CA ALA A 25 10.64 -7.35 -10.79
C ALA A 25 9.11 -7.33 -10.78
N ALA A 26 8.46 -7.99 -9.81
CA ALA A 26 7.01 -7.95 -9.66
C ALA A 26 6.48 -6.58 -9.22
N ILE A 27 7.19 -5.90 -8.31
CA ILE A 27 6.86 -4.53 -7.88
C ILE A 27 7.03 -3.54 -9.03
N ASP A 28 8.14 -3.61 -9.76
CA ASP A 28 8.45 -2.72 -10.90
C ASP A 28 7.43 -2.86 -12.04
N LEU A 29 6.92 -4.07 -12.26
CA LEU A 29 5.85 -4.34 -13.23
C LEU A 29 4.47 -3.84 -12.77
N GLY A 30 4.32 -3.49 -11.49
CA GLY A 30 3.06 -3.18 -10.85
C GLY A 30 2.46 -4.40 -10.16
N VAL A 31 2.20 -4.26 -8.86
CA VAL A 31 1.76 -5.33 -7.95
C VAL A 31 0.43 -5.96 -8.38
N ALA A 32 -0.47 -5.18 -8.99
CA ALA A 32 -1.74 -5.71 -9.51
C ALA A 32 -1.63 -6.39 -10.88
N GLU A 33 -0.63 -6.00 -11.69
CA GLU A 33 -0.60 -6.29 -13.13
C GLU A 33 0.43 -7.37 -13.51
N PHE A 34 1.37 -7.70 -12.63
CA PHE A 34 2.39 -8.69 -12.95
C PHE A 34 1.80 -10.09 -13.20
N SER A 35 2.51 -10.82 -14.07
CA SER A 35 2.36 -12.24 -14.30
C SER A 35 3.71 -12.94 -14.11
N ILE A 36 3.71 -14.25 -13.83
CA ILE A 36 4.97 -15.02 -13.76
C ILE A 36 5.73 -14.95 -15.08
N THR A 37 5.03 -14.90 -16.22
CA THR A 37 5.63 -14.76 -17.54
C THR A 37 6.32 -13.42 -17.74
N SER A 38 5.71 -12.31 -17.31
CA SER A 38 6.33 -10.98 -17.40
C SER A 38 7.52 -10.85 -16.46
N VAL A 39 7.43 -11.38 -15.24
CA VAL A 39 8.56 -11.42 -14.29
C VAL A 39 9.73 -12.22 -14.87
N ALA A 40 9.47 -13.41 -15.41
CA ALA A 40 10.50 -14.22 -16.06
C ALA A 40 11.18 -13.50 -17.23
N ARG A 41 10.39 -12.75 -18.02
CA ARG A 41 10.91 -11.93 -19.12
C ARG A 41 11.84 -10.82 -18.62
N VAL A 42 11.46 -10.10 -17.56
CA VAL A 42 12.32 -9.07 -16.94
C VAL A 42 13.64 -9.66 -16.47
N LEU A 43 13.60 -10.86 -15.87
CA LEU A 43 14.78 -11.56 -15.38
C LEU A 43 15.59 -12.30 -16.47
N GLY A 44 15.12 -12.30 -17.73
CA GLY A 44 15.80 -13.00 -18.82
C GLY A 44 15.78 -14.54 -18.71
N VAL A 45 14.80 -15.11 -18.01
CA VAL A 45 14.69 -16.56 -17.77
C VAL A 45 13.38 -17.15 -18.32
N LYS A 46 13.28 -18.48 -18.36
CA LYS A 46 12.02 -19.16 -18.71
C LYS A 46 11.08 -19.18 -17.49
N PRO A 47 9.74 -19.07 -17.65
CA PRO A 47 8.77 -19.04 -16.55
C PRO A 47 8.92 -20.17 -15.51
N PRO A 48 9.19 -21.44 -15.88
CA PRO A 48 9.43 -22.51 -14.91
C PRO A 48 10.59 -22.27 -13.95
N SER A 49 11.53 -21.37 -14.29
CA SER A 49 12.65 -21.02 -13.43
C SER A 49 12.17 -20.22 -12.21
N VAL A 50 11.19 -19.32 -12.40
CA VAL A 50 10.66 -18.45 -11.34
C VAL A 50 10.03 -19.28 -10.22
N TYR A 51 9.34 -20.36 -10.56
CA TYR A 51 8.74 -21.28 -9.58
C TYR A 51 9.75 -22.04 -8.71
N ARG A 52 11.06 -21.90 -8.95
CA ARG A 52 12.10 -22.46 -8.06
C ARG A 52 12.29 -21.65 -6.77
N VAL A 53 11.82 -20.40 -6.75
CA VAL A 53 11.96 -19.49 -5.60
C VAL A 53 10.62 -19.00 -5.06
N VAL A 54 9.53 -19.12 -5.82
CA VAL A 54 8.17 -18.82 -5.37
C VAL A 54 7.23 -19.97 -5.71
N GLU A 55 6.29 -20.29 -4.82
CA GLU A 55 5.37 -21.42 -5.00
C GLU A 55 4.25 -21.11 -6.01
N SER A 56 3.73 -19.88 -5.99
CA SER A 56 2.67 -19.43 -6.90
C SER A 56 2.75 -17.92 -7.19
N ARG A 57 1.87 -17.43 -8.08
CA ARG A 57 1.66 -15.99 -8.29
C ARG A 57 1.17 -15.31 -7.01
N ASP A 58 0.26 -15.97 -6.28
CA ASP A 58 -0.35 -15.39 -5.09
C ASP A 58 0.66 -15.33 -3.94
N ASP A 59 1.58 -16.29 -3.84
CA ASP A 59 2.70 -16.21 -2.89
C ASP A 59 3.64 -15.04 -3.21
N LEU A 60 3.92 -14.82 -4.50
CA LEU A 60 4.69 -13.65 -4.94
C LEU A 60 3.94 -12.34 -4.64
N LEU A 61 2.62 -12.31 -4.81
CA LEU A 61 1.79 -11.16 -4.45
C LEU A 61 1.89 -10.87 -2.94
N MET A 62 1.79 -11.90 -2.11
CA MET A 62 1.93 -11.76 -0.65
C MET A 62 3.32 -11.29 -0.25
N LEU A 63 4.37 -11.71 -0.95
CA LEU A 63 5.73 -11.21 -0.74
C LEU A 63 5.86 -9.73 -1.10
N CYS A 64 5.20 -9.26 -2.15
CA CYS A 64 5.13 -7.84 -2.49
C CYS A 64 4.44 -7.04 -1.37
N PHE A 65 3.32 -7.55 -0.83
CA PHE A 65 2.66 -6.90 0.30
C PHE A 65 3.51 -6.88 1.57
N LYS A 66 4.23 -7.98 1.87
CA LYS A 66 5.18 -8.02 2.99
C LYS A 66 6.31 -7.01 2.81
N ARG A 67 6.82 -6.83 1.58
CA ARG A 67 7.82 -5.80 1.28
C ARG A 67 7.26 -4.41 1.57
N ALA A 68 6.05 -4.09 1.12
CA ALA A 68 5.43 -2.80 1.43
C ALA A 68 5.16 -2.61 2.93
N ALA A 69 4.67 -3.65 3.62
CA ALA A 69 4.48 -3.59 5.07
C ALA A 69 5.80 -3.32 5.81
N SER A 70 6.91 -3.86 5.33
CA SER A 70 8.24 -3.63 5.93
C SER A 70 8.78 -2.21 5.76
N THR A 71 8.24 -1.41 4.83
CA THR A 71 8.63 0.01 4.66
C THR A 71 7.79 0.97 5.48
N MET A 72 6.73 0.49 6.14
CA MET A 72 5.91 1.31 7.04
C MET A 72 6.71 1.73 8.27
N VAL A 73 6.64 3.02 8.62
CA VAL A 73 7.37 3.60 9.76
C VAL A 73 6.39 4.13 10.80
N LEU A 74 6.55 3.68 12.05
CA LEU A 74 5.72 4.14 13.15
C LEU A 74 5.99 5.61 13.49
N PRO A 75 4.98 6.37 13.95
CA PRO A 75 5.18 7.74 14.38
C PRO A 75 6.07 7.83 15.62
N ASP A 76 6.70 8.99 15.78
CA ASP A 76 7.34 9.38 17.03
C ASP A 76 6.33 9.34 18.18
N SER A 77 6.76 8.79 19.32
CA SER A 77 5.94 8.69 20.52
C SER A 77 5.64 10.04 21.19
N SER A 78 6.33 11.12 20.82
CA SER A 78 6.05 12.47 21.31
C SER A 78 4.83 13.13 20.63
N LEU A 79 4.36 12.59 19.51
CA LEU A 79 3.19 13.11 18.81
C LEU A 79 1.92 12.88 19.64
N ASN A 80 0.98 13.81 19.58
CA ASN A 80 -0.37 13.57 20.07
C ASN A 80 -1.15 12.68 19.07
N TRP A 81 -2.29 12.14 19.49
CA TRP A 81 -3.05 11.20 18.66
C TRP A 81 -3.54 11.78 17.33
N VAL A 82 -3.83 13.08 17.27
CA VAL A 82 -4.24 13.79 16.04
C VAL A 82 -3.07 13.82 15.05
N GLU A 83 -1.88 14.19 15.52
CA GLU A 83 -0.66 14.20 14.71
C GLU A 83 -0.25 12.78 14.30
N MET A 84 -0.52 11.75 15.12
CA MET A 84 -0.30 10.36 14.73
C MET A 84 -1.23 9.91 13.59
N ILE A 85 -2.48 10.35 13.57
CA ILE A 85 -3.40 10.09 12.45
C ILE A 85 -2.91 10.79 11.18
N ARG A 86 -2.45 12.03 11.30
CA ARG A 86 -1.85 12.77 10.18
C ARG A 86 -0.61 12.05 9.64
N TRP A 87 0.25 11.58 10.54
CA TRP A 87 1.39 10.74 10.15
C TRP A 87 0.95 9.48 9.40
N TYR A 88 -0.06 8.76 9.90
CA TYR A 88 -0.48 7.49 9.33
C TYR A 88 -0.99 7.61 7.89
N HIS A 89 -1.84 8.58 7.58
CA HIS A 89 -2.30 8.75 6.20
C HIS A 89 -1.14 9.14 5.27
N GLN A 90 -0.21 9.99 5.72
CA GLN A 90 0.97 10.37 4.95
C GLN A 90 1.89 9.18 4.67
N GLN A 91 2.13 8.32 5.67
CA GLN A 91 2.91 7.10 5.48
C GLN A 91 2.23 6.14 4.52
N LEU A 92 0.92 5.91 4.65
CA LEU A 92 0.19 5.08 3.69
C LEU A 92 0.20 5.68 2.29
N TRP A 93 0.03 6.99 2.15
CA TRP A 93 0.08 7.66 0.86
C TRP A 93 1.45 7.48 0.21
N LYS A 94 2.53 7.69 0.96
CA LYS A 94 3.91 7.45 0.51
C LYS A 94 4.12 5.99 0.07
N VAL A 95 3.85 5.02 0.94
CA VAL A 95 4.07 3.60 0.63
C VAL A 95 3.24 3.16 -0.56
N THR A 96 1.97 3.57 -0.66
CA THR A 96 1.17 3.23 -1.84
C THR A 96 1.65 3.89 -3.13
N GLY A 97 2.39 5.02 -3.05
CA GLY A 97 3.06 5.63 -4.20
C GLY A 97 4.37 4.95 -4.60
N GLU A 98 5.06 4.31 -3.66
CA GLU A 98 6.31 3.55 -3.89
C GLU A 98 6.06 2.14 -4.47
N PHE A 99 4.84 1.62 -4.33
CA PHE A 99 4.45 0.28 -4.78
C PHE A 99 3.29 0.35 -5.78
N PRO A 100 3.55 0.56 -7.09
CA PRO A 100 2.51 0.77 -8.09
C PRO A 100 1.47 -0.37 -8.11
N GLY A 101 0.19 -0.02 -8.10
CA GLY A 101 -0.92 -0.99 -8.17
C GLY A 101 -1.18 -1.74 -6.86
N ILE A 102 -0.45 -1.47 -5.77
CA ILE A 102 -0.66 -2.15 -4.49
C ILE A 102 -2.05 -1.88 -3.93
N ALA A 103 -2.58 -0.66 -4.11
CA ALA A 103 -3.90 -0.28 -3.61
C ALA A 103 -5.01 -1.13 -4.25
N ARG A 104 -4.96 -1.26 -5.59
CA ARG A 104 -5.85 -2.16 -6.34
C ARG A 104 -5.73 -3.60 -5.85
N ALA A 105 -4.51 -4.08 -5.68
CA ALA A 105 -4.26 -5.47 -5.31
C ALA A 105 -4.77 -5.80 -3.90
N ILE A 106 -4.59 -4.90 -2.92
CA ILE A 106 -5.13 -5.04 -1.56
C ILE A 106 -6.67 -5.07 -1.59
N LEU A 107 -7.29 -4.12 -2.30
CA LEU A 107 -8.76 -4.01 -2.40
C LEU A 107 -9.39 -5.23 -3.11
N ALA A 108 -8.68 -5.82 -4.06
CA ALA A 108 -9.13 -7.00 -4.81
C ALA A 108 -8.82 -8.35 -4.13
N SER A 109 -8.03 -8.36 -3.05
CA SER A 109 -7.56 -9.57 -2.38
C SER A 109 -8.02 -9.60 -0.92
N PRO A 110 -9.23 -10.15 -0.63
CA PRO A 110 -9.74 -10.25 0.73
C PRO A 110 -8.74 -10.89 1.69
N GLY A 111 -8.57 -10.31 2.87
CA GLY A 111 -7.66 -10.80 3.90
C GLY A 111 -6.17 -10.47 3.67
N SER A 112 -5.75 -9.99 2.50
CA SER A 112 -4.33 -9.69 2.24
C SER A 112 -3.75 -8.58 3.13
N HIS A 113 -4.59 -7.63 3.56
CA HIS A 113 -4.23 -6.52 4.44
C HIS A 113 -3.69 -6.97 5.80
N VAL A 114 -3.91 -8.23 6.22
CA VAL A 114 -3.40 -8.74 7.51
C VAL A 114 -1.87 -8.71 7.62
N VAL A 115 -1.14 -8.59 6.52
CA VAL A 115 0.33 -8.42 6.59
C VAL A 115 0.76 -7.10 7.24
N PHE A 116 -0.14 -6.11 7.31
CA PHE A 116 0.09 -4.85 8.00
C PHE A 116 -0.32 -4.91 9.48
N GLN A 117 -0.87 -6.03 9.95
CA GLN A 117 -1.51 -6.13 11.28
C GLN A 117 -0.56 -5.77 12.43
N ASP A 118 0.69 -6.23 12.39
CA ASP A 118 1.67 -5.94 13.44
C ASP A 118 1.93 -4.44 13.54
N TYR A 119 2.08 -3.75 12.40
CA TYR A 119 2.19 -2.30 12.34
C TYR A 119 0.94 -1.62 12.91
N LEU A 120 -0.26 -2.06 12.51
CA LEU A 120 -1.52 -1.45 12.93
C LEU A 120 -1.80 -1.63 14.44
N LEU A 121 -1.43 -2.79 15.00
CA LEU A 121 -1.54 -3.05 16.44
C LEU A 121 -0.56 -2.17 17.24
N GLU A 122 0.67 -2.02 16.77
CA GLU A 122 1.65 -1.13 17.41
C GLU A 122 1.24 0.34 17.32
N PHE A 123 0.77 0.76 16.14
CA PHE A 123 0.25 2.10 15.91
C PHE A 123 -0.95 2.41 16.81
N SER A 124 -1.91 1.49 16.92
CA SER A 124 -3.05 1.59 17.85
C SER A 124 -2.59 1.73 19.30
N ARG A 125 -1.56 0.98 19.72
CA ARG A 125 -0.99 1.09 21.07
C ARG A 125 -0.39 2.47 21.32
N LYS A 126 0.42 2.99 20.39
CA LYS A 126 1.02 4.33 20.48
C LYS A 126 -0.03 5.43 20.52
N MET A 127 -1.07 5.32 19.68
CA MET A 127 -2.18 6.28 19.65
C MET A 127 -2.92 6.34 20.99
N LYS A 128 -3.21 5.18 21.61
CA LYS A 128 -3.80 5.11 22.96
C LYS A 128 -2.89 5.76 24.01
N ALA A 129 -1.58 5.54 23.93
CA ALA A 129 -0.60 6.14 24.84
C ALA A 129 -0.46 7.67 24.67
N SER A 130 -0.76 8.21 23.49
CA SER A 130 -0.70 9.66 23.17
C SER A 130 -1.93 10.48 23.61
N GLY A 131 -2.78 9.92 24.47
CA GLY A 131 -3.92 10.62 25.04
C GLY A 131 -5.24 10.47 24.26
N MET A 132 -5.32 9.59 23.27
CA MET A 132 -6.62 9.27 22.67
C MET A 132 -7.53 8.64 23.74
N PRO A 133 -8.77 9.15 23.95
CA PRO A 133 -9.67 8.58 24.95
C PRO A 133 -9.92 7.10 24.70
N HIS A 134 -10.13 6.33 25.79
CA HIS A 134 -10.20 4.86 25.80
C HIS A 134 -11.49 4.32 25.13
N ASN A 135 -11.67 4.62 23.85
CA ASN A 135 -12.72 4.10 22.99
C ASN A 135 -12.06 3.27 21.89
N GLU A 136 -11.85 2.00 22.19
CA GLU A 136 -11.16 1.08 21.28
C GLU A 136 -11.85 0.94 19.91
N LYS A 137 -13.19 1.02 19.88
CA LYS A 137 -13.94 1.01 18.62
C LYS A 137 -13.65 2.24 17.77
N ALA A 138 -13.52 3.42 18.37
CA ALA A 138 -13.19 4.65 17.65
C ALA A 138 -11.78 4.60 17.05
N VAL A 139 -10.80 4.04 17.79
CA VAL A 139 -9.42 3.87 17.30
C VAL A 139 -9.38 2.98 16.06
N TYR A 140 -9.96 1.77 16.14
CA TYR A 140 -9.94 0.85 14.99
C TYR A 140 -10.78 1.37 13.82
N PHE A 141 -11.92 2.01 14.09
CA PHE A 141 -12.73 2.66 13.07
C PHE A 141 -11.95 3.75 12.32
N GLY A 142 -11.25 4.63 13.05
CA GLY A 142 -10.41 5.66 12.45
C GLY A 142 -9.33 5.07 11.55
N ILE A 143 -8.57 4.09 12.06
CA ILE A 143 -7.50 3.41 11.32
C ILE A 143 -8.04 2.76 10.03
N ASP A 144 -9.16 2.04 10.12
CA ASP A 144 -9.81 1.38 8.99
C ASP A 144 -10.30 2.39 7.94
N LEU A 145 -11.01 3.44 8.38
CA LEU A 145 -11.57 4.45 7.50
C LEU A 145 -10.49 5.24 6.77
N ILE A 146 -9.44 5.67 7.49
CA ILE A 146 -8.28 6.36 6.91
C ILE A 146 -7.59 5.47 5.88
N GLY A 147 -7.38 4.18 6.21
CA GLY A 147 -6.79 3.22 5.29
C GLY A 147 -7.59 3.11 3.99
N LYS A 148 -8.92 3.00 4.08
CA LYS A 148 -9.82 2.94 2.92
C LYS A 148 -9.79 4.22 2.09
N ILE A 149 -9.82 5.39 2.73
CA ILE A 149 -9.72 6.70 2.06
C ILE A 149 -8.43 6.74 1.23
N VAL A 150 -7.28 6.44 1.83
CA VAL A 150 -5.99 6.46 1.14
C VAL A 150 -5.91 5.45 -0.01
N LEU A 151 -6.37 4.21 0.21
CA LEU A 151 -6.36 3.17 -0.83
C LEU A 151 -7.25 3.53 -2.03
N VAL A 152 -8.45 4.06 -1.78
CA VAL A 152 -9.37 4.48 -2.84
C VAL A 152 -8.84 5.72 -3.56
N SER A 153 -8.34 6.72 -2.83
CA SER A 153 -7.70 7.90 -3.43
C SER A 153 -6.49 7.51 -4.27
N ARG A 154 -5.64 6.58 -3.83
CA ARG A 154 -4.53 6.07 -4.64
C ARG A 154 -5.03 5.42 -5.93
N LEU A 155 -6.09 4.61 -5.85
CA LEU A 155 -6.68 3.97 -7.02
C LEU A 155 -7.18 5.01 -8.04
N VAL A 156 -7.87 6.07 -7.58
CA VAL A 156 -8.29 7.19 -8.44
C VAL A 156 -7.07 7.84 -9.13
N GLN A 157 -6.02 8.12 -8.36
CA GLN A 157 -4.77 8.69 -8.88
C GLN A 157 -4.11 7.81 -9.96
N GLU A 158 -4.07 6.50 -9.75
CA GLU A 158 -3.46 5.55 -10.68
C GLU A 158 -4.28 5.42 -11.97
N THR A 159 -5.62 5.36 -11.87
CA THR A 159 -6.50 5.27 -13.05
C THR A 159 -6.42 6.50 -13.95
N ALA A 160 -6.08 7.66 -13.39
CA ALA A 160 -5.86 8.92 -14.11
C ALA A 160 -4.69 8.88 -15.10
N SER A 161 -3.72 8.02 -14.82
CA SER A 161 -2.50 7.90 -15.63
C SER A 161 -2.81 7.39 -17.05
N ASP A 162 -3.99 6.78 -17.24
CA ASP A 162 -4.50 6.40 -18.54
C ASP A 162 -5.19 7.59 -19.24
N LYS A 163 -4.40 8.31 -20.06
CA LYS A 163 -4.89 9.45 -20.87
C LYS A 163 -6.16 9.13 -21.67
N ARG A 164 -6.30 7.92 -22.22
CA ARG A 164 -7.46 7.56 -23.03
C ARG A 164 -8.71 7.41 -22.17
N ALA A 165 -8.57 6.83 -20.99
CA ALA A 165 -9.66 6.74 -20.02
C ALA A 165 -10.09 8.15 -19.57
N MET A 166 -9.12 9.04 -19.30
CA MET A 166 -9.38 10.42 -18.92
C MET A 166 -10.09 11.22 -20.02
N ASP A 167 -9.62 11.16 -21.26
CA ASP A 167 -10.26 11.85 -22.39
C ASP A 167 -11.73 11.42 -22.55
N LYS A 168 -11.99 10.12 -22.40
CA LYS A 168 -13.35 9.57 -22.46
C LYS A 168 -14.20 10.06 -21.28
N ALA A 169 -13.65 10.09 -20.07
CA ALA A 169 -14.34 10.58 -18.88
C ALA A 169 -14.70 12.08 -19.03
N THR A 170 -13.77 12.92 -19.47
CA THR A 170 -14.00 14.35 -19.74
C THR A 170 -15.12 14.55 -20.77
N GLN A 171 -15.11 13.80 -21.86
CA GLN A 171 -16.18 13.87 -22.87
C GLN A 171 -17.54 13.43 -22.32
N GLN A 172 -17.59 12.44 -21.43
CA GLN A 172 -18.83 12.01 -20.80
C GLN A 172 -19.35 13.06 -19.82
N LEU A 173 -18.48 13.65 -19.00
CA LEU A 173 -18.84 14.72 -18.08
C LEU A 173 -19.38 15.95 -18.82
N ALA A 174 -18.74 16.37 -19.91
CA ALA A 174 -19.21 17.49 -20.73
C ALA A 174 -20.60 17.24 -21.35
N LYS A 175 -21.01 15.98 -21.54
CA LYS A 175 -22.34 15.62 -22.06
C LYS A 175 -23.43 15.55 -20.99
N LEU A 176 -23.07 15.14 -19.77
CA LEU A 176 -24.04 14.73 -18.73
C LEU A 176 -24.10 15.71 -17.55
N ALA A 177 -23.01 16.40 -17.25
CA ALA A 177 -22.97 17.33 -16.13
C ALA A 177 -23.57 18.67 -16.53
N THR A 178 -24.57 19.13 -15.77
CA THR A 178 -25.11 20.49 -15.88
C THR A 178 -24.10 21.55 -15.43
N SER A 179 -23.15 21.16 -14.58
CA SER A 179 -21.96 21.94 -14.22
C SER A 179 -20.77 20.99 -14.03
N PRO A 180 -19.68 21.12 -14.83
CA PRO A 180 -18.47 20.30 -14.68
C PRO A 180 -17.83 20.41 -13.29
N GLU A 181 -18.06 21.50 -12.57
CA GLU A 181 -17.50 21.75 -11.24
C GLU A 181 -18.32 21.09 -10.11
N GLN A 182 -19.50 20.54 -10.40
CA GLN A 182 -20.44 19.98 -9.41
C GLN A 182 -20.70 18.49 -9.61
N THR A 183 -19.72 17.73 -10.08
CA THR A 183 -19.83 16.27 -10.19
C THR A 183 -19.47 15.63 -8.85
N VAL A 184 -20.37 14.81 -8.31
CA VAL A 184 -20.15 14.04 -7.07
C VAL A 184 -20.37 12.55 -7.34
N PRO A 185 -19.41 11.66 -6.98
CA PRO A 185 -18.06 12.01 -6.54
C PRO A 185 -17.25 12.66 -7.68
N THR A 186 -16.36 13.60 -7.36
CA THR A 186 -15.60 14.35 -8.37
C THR A 186 -14.62 13.45 -9.13
N LEU A 187 -14.06 12.42 -8.48
CA LEU A 187 -13.07 11.47 -9.02
C LEU A 187 -11.98 12.14 -9.89
N ASP A 188 -11.74 13.42 -9.65
CA ASP A 188 -10.82 14.25 -10.42
C ASP A 188 -9.41 14.04 -9.86
N PRO A 189 -8.50 13.46 -10.64
CA PRO A 189 -7.14 13.20 -10.20
C PRO A 189 -6.38 14.46 -9.79
N ALA A 190 -6.71 15.61 -10.37
CA ALA A 190 -6.06 16.88 -10.03
C ALA A 190 -6.43 17.37 -8.62
N LYS A 191 -7.63 17.01 -8.13
CA LYS A 191 -8.13 17.38 -6.80
C LYS A 191 -8.07 16.24 -5.79
N ASN A 192 -7.64 15.06 -6.22
CA ASN A 192 -7.79 13.84 -5.46
C ASN A 192 -6.98 13.83 -4.14
N GLU A 193 -5.74 14.33 -4.17
CA GLU A 193 -4.92 14.44 -2.94
C GLU A 193 -5.44 15.52 -1.98
N GLU A 194 -5.89 16.67 -2.50
CA GLU A 194 -6.53 17.73 -1.70
C GLU A 194 -7.80 17.21 -1.03
N MET A 195 -8.70 16.60 -1.79
CA MET A 195 -9.95 16.01 -1.29
C MET A 195 -9.69 14.90 -0.27
N MET A 196 -8.67 14.06 -0.50
CA MET A 196 -8.25 13.04 0.47
C MET A 196 -7.88 13.70 1.80
N ASN A 197 -7.04 14.74 1.78
CA ASN A 197 -6.61 15.44 2.98
C ASN A 197 -7.80 16.08 3.73
N GLU A 198 -8.75 16.67 3.01
CA GLU A 198 -10.00 17.18 3.61
C GLU A 198 -10.83 16.07 4.27
N GLN A 199 -10.93 14.90 3.64
CA GLN A 199 -11.60 13.73 4.23
C GLN A 199 -10.89 13.25 5.49
N ILE A 200 -9.56 13.30 5.55
CA ILE A 200 -8.80 12.95 6.77
C ILE A 200 -9.12 13.94 7.91
N GLU A 201 -9.14 15.24 7.64
CA GLU A 201 -9.49 16.25 8.65
C GLU A 201 -10.95 16.12 9.13
N PHE A 202 -11.87 15.72 8.24
CA PHE A 202 -13.23 15.36 8.60
C PHE A 202 -13.27 14.15 9.56
N VAL A 203 -12.48 13.09 9.29
CA VAL A 203 -12.38 11.92 10.18
C VAL A 203 -11.80 12.31 11.54
N ILE A 204 -10.73 13.11 11.60
CA ILE A 204 -10.14 13.62 12.85
C ILE A 204 -11.20 14.36 13.67
N SER A 205 -11.95 15.26 13.03
CA SER A 205 -13.01 16.04 13.67
C SER A 205 -14.13 15.13 14.22
N GLY A 206 -14.52 14.11 13.46
CA GLY A 206 -15.47 13.09 13.91
C GLY A 206 -14.96 12.29 15.11
N LEU A 207 -13.70 11.89 15.11
CA LEU A 207 -13.08 11.16 16.22
C LEU A 207 -12.98 12.02 17.49
N LYS A 208 -12.64 13.31 17.38
CA LYS A 208 -12.69 14.27 18.49
C LYS A 208 -14.08 14.31 19.12
N ALA A 209 -15.11 14.50 18.29
CA ALA A 209 -16.50 14.54 18.74
C ALA A 209 -16.95 13.23 19.42
N MET A 210 -16.55 12.07 18.87
CA MET A 210 -16.87 10.75 19.45
C MET A 210 -16.16 10.47 20.79
N THR A 211 -15.02 11.11 21.02
CA THR A 211 -14.18 10.87 22.20
C THR A 211 -14.37 11.91 23.30
N GLY A 212 -15.15 12.98 23.03
CA GLY A 212 -15.37 14.07 23.97
C GLY A 212 -14.20 15.05 24.08
N ASP A 213 -13.20 14.90 23.21
CA ASP A 213 -12.06 15.81 23.07
C ASP A 213 -12.54 17.03 22.25
N LYS A 214 -12.65 18.21 22.88
CA LYS A 214 -13.11 19.45 22.23
C LYS A 214 -11.92 20.28 21.78
#